data_AF-A0A6S6TRM4-F1
#
_entry.id   AF-A0A6S6TRM4-F1
#
_cell.length_a   1.000
_cell.length_b   1.000
_cell.length_c   1.000
_cell.angle_alpha   90.00
_cell.angle_beta   90.00
_cell.angle_gamma   90.00
#
_symmetry.space_group_name_H-M   'P 1'
#
loop_
_entity.id
_entity.type
_entity.pdbx_description
1 polymer ?
#
loop_
_entity_poly.entity_id
_entity_poly.type
_entity_poly.pdbx_seq_one_letter_code
_entity_poly.pdbx_strand_id
1 'polypeptide(L)'
;MSLDSWANYADILAIPIGVVGVVLIIRQLRLSLHESEREHQRRQNEMTLNAYNTVRGDLRETIRRVRHKLELNDMFDQFTEDNLQHIIEDNVLRDDVARMLGFLNKFAVGIKYDVFNLELLNDLSGTLFIQTFSQFKPYIDWVRKDSEVFYMDYERLVEKLKHMQRAKDLEEDSF
;
A
#
# COMPACT_ATOMS: atom_id res chain seq x y z
N MET A 1 -36.57 -17.18 -59.16
CA MET A 1 -35.63 -16.41 -58.32
C MET A 1 -34.23 -16.91 -58.63
N SER A 2 -33.39 -16.08 -59.23
CA SER A 2 -32.02 -16.45 -59.58
C SER A 2 -31.14 -16.48 -58.33
N LEU A 3 -30.10 -17.31 -58.32
CA LEU A 3 -29.10 -17.36 -57.24
C LEU A 3 -28.51 -15.99 -56.91
N ASP A 4 -28.40 -15.11 -57.90
CA ASP A 4 -27.89 -13.74 -57.74
C ASP A 4 -28.79 -12.85 -56.86
N SER A 5 -30.11 -13.09 -56.86
CA SER A 5 -31.02 -12.35 -55.99
C SER A 5 -30.84 -12.74 -54.52
N TRP A 6 -30.56 -14.01 -54.22
CA TRP A 6 -30.26 -14.47 -52.87
C TRP A 6 -28.92 -13.97 -52.33
N ALA A 7 -27.90 -13.89 -53.19
CA ALA A 7 -26.58 -13.35 -52.83
C ALA A 7 -26.69 -11.87 -52.40
N ASN A 8 -27.43 -11.05 -53.16
CA ASN A 8 -27.64 -9.63 -52.83
C ASN A 8 -28.40 -9.44 -51.51
N TYR A 9 -29.37 -10.29 -51.18
CA TYR A 9 -30.05 -10.24 -49.87
C TYR A 9 -29.14 -10.65 -48.72
N ALA A 10 -28.24 -11.63 -48.93
CA ALA A 10 -27.28 -12.06 -47.92
C ALA A 10 -26.28 -10.94 -47.58
N ASP A 11 -25.77 -10.21 -48.57
CA ASP A 11 -24.82 -9.12 -48.36
C ASP A 11 -25.44 -7.93 -47.63
N ILE A 12 -26.70 -7.59 -47.95
CA ILE A 12 -27.45 -6.52 -47.27
C ILE A 12 -27.69 -6.88 -45.79
N LEU A 13 -27.92 -8.16 -45.47
CA LEU A 13 -28.11 -8.64 -44.10
C LEU A 13 -26.80 -8.85 -43.32
N ALA A 14 -25.69 -9.12 -44.01
CA ALA A 14 -24.38 -9.34 -43.38
C ALA A 14 -23.85 -8.07 -42.69
N ILE A 15 -24.08 -6.88 -43.27
CA ILE A 15 -23.64 -5.60 -42.72
C ILE A 15 -24.25 -5.32 -41.32
N PRO A 16 -25.58 -5.33 -41.11
CA PRO A 16 -26.16 -5.09 -39.78
C PRO A 16 -25.78 -6.17 -38.77
N ILE A 17 -25.66 -7.43 -39.18
CA ILE A 17 -25.17 -8.52 -38.31
C ILE A 17 -23.72 -8.24 -37.87
N GLY A 18 -22.87 -7.82 -38.80
CA GLY A 18 -21.48 -7.43 -38.51
C GLY A 18 -21.41 -6.26 -37.53
N VAL A 19 -22.24 -5.23 -37.72
CA VAL A 19 -22.32 -4.07 -36.80
C VAL A 19 -22.75 -4.51 -35.40
N VAL A 20 -23.78 -5.36 -35.28
CA VAL A 20 -24.23 -5.91 -33.99
C VAL A 20 -23.11 -6.72 -33.33
N GLY A 21 -22.39 -7.55 -34.10
CA GLY A 21 -21.24 -8.31 -33.61
C GLY A 21 -20.15 -7.42 -33.02
N VAL A 22 -19.78 -6.33 -33.73
CA VAL A 22 -18.78 -5.36 -33.25
C VAL A 22 -19.24 -4.68 -31.95
N VAL A 23 -20.50 -4.28 -31.85
CA VAL A 23 -21.06 -3.65 -30.65
C VAL A 23 -21.00 -4.60 -29.44
N LEU A 24 -21.32 -5.89 -29.64
CA LEU A 24 -21.24 -6.89 -28.57
C LEU A 24 -19.81 -7.11 -28.10
N ILE A 25 -18.84 -7.18 -29.02
CA ILE A 25 -17.41 -7.31 -28.68
C ILE A 25 -16.93 -6.11 -27.85
N ILE A 26 -17.26 -4.88 -28.26
CA ILE A 26 -16.90 -3.66 -27.52
C ILE A 26 -17.49 -3.70 -26.10
N ARG A 27 -18.76 -4.12 -25.97
CA ARG A 27 -19.41 -4.25 -24.67
C ARG A 27 -18.73 -5.31 -23.79
N GLN A 28 -18.36 -6.45 -24.35
CA GLN A 28 -17.69 -7.53 -23.63
C GLN A 28 -16.27 -7.12 -23.17
N LEU A 29 -15.53 -6.40 -24.01
CA LEU A 29 -14.23 -5.81 -23.66
C LEU A 29 -14.36 -4.85 -22.47
N ARG A 30 -15.35 -3.94 -22.48
CA ARG A 30 -15.58 -3.02 -21.36
C ARG A 30 -15.90 -3.76 -20.06
N LEU A 31 -16.75 -4.79 -20.12
CA LEU A 31 -17.08 -5.60 -18.96
C LEU A 31 -15.85 -6.35 -18.43
N SER A 32 -15.05 -6.94 -19.33
CA SER A 32 -13.82 -7.66 -18.97
C SER A 32 -12.77 -6.76 -18.34
N LEU A 33 -12.60 -5.52 -18.84
CA LEU A 33 -11.72 -4.53 -18.23
C LEU A 33 -12.18 -4.17 -16.81
N HIS A 34 -13.48 -3.91 -16.64
CA HIS A 34 -14.06 -3.59 -15.34
C HIS A 34 -13.96 -4.74 -14.33
N GLU A 35 -14.13 -5.98 -14.79
CA GLU A 35 -13.93 -7.18 -13.97
C GLU A 35 -12.46 -7.36 -13.59
N SER A 36 -11.54 -7.12 -14.53
CA SER A 36 -10.10 -7.18 -14.27
C SER A 36 -9.66 -6.18 -13.21
N GLU A 37 -10.18 -4.95 -13.23
CA GLU A 37 -9.88 -3.93 -12.22
C GLU A 37 -10.40 -4.34 -10.84
N ARG A 38 -11.64 -4.84 -10.77
CA ARG A 38 -12.23 -5.36 -9.52
C ARG A 38 -11.46 -6.55 -8.97
N GLU A 39 -11.03 -7.46 -9.84
CA GLU A 39 -10.24 -8.62 -9.44
C GLU A 39 -8.85 -8.18 -8.93
N HIS A 40 -8.21 -7.23 -9.61
CA HIS A 40 -6.94 -6.65 -9.16
C HIS A 40 -7.07 -6.04 -7.77
N GLN A 41 -8.09 -5.21 -7.53
CA GLN A 41 -8.37 -4.63 -6.20
C GLN A 41 -8.62 -5.71 -5.14
N ARG A 42 -9.40 -6.74 -5.46
CA ARG A 42 -9.64 -7.87 -4.54
C ARG A 42 -8.34 -8.58 -4.17
N ARG A 43 -7.50 -8.87 -5.16
CA ARG A 43 -6.19 -9.52 -4.95
C ARG A 43 -5.28 -8.64 -4.11
N GLN A 44 -5.23 -7.33 -4.38
CA GLN A 44 -4.47 -6.39 -3.54
C GLN A 44 -4.95 -6.39 -2.09
N ASN A 45 -6.27 -6.39 -1.88
CA ASN A 45 -6.86 -6.42 -0.54
C ASN A 45 -6.50 -7.71 0.21
N GLU A 46 -6.64 -8.86 -0.46
CA GLU A 46 -6.26 -10.17 0.09
C GLU A 46 -4.76 -10.23 0.42
N MET A 47 -3.89 -9.77 -0.50
CA MET A 47 -2.45 -9.73 -0.28
C MET A 47 -2.08 -8.81 0.88
N THR A 48 -2.72 -7.64 0.99
CA THR A 48 -2.50 -6.69 2.08
C THR A 48 -2.92 -7.26 3.42
N LEU A 49 -4.12 -7.85 3.50
CA LEU A 49 -4.62 -8.49 4.71
C LEU A 49 -3.75 -9.67 5.14
N ASN A 50 -3.36 -10.52 4.19
CA ASN A 50 -2.51 -11.68 4.49
C ASN A 50 -1.13 -11.25 4.98
N ALA A 51 -0.49 -10.31 4.27
CA ALA A 51 0.81 -9.76 4.67
C ALA A 51 0.73 -9.09 6.05
N TYR A 52 -0.31 -8.29 6.29
CA TYR A 52 -0.53 -7.65 7.58
C TYR A 52 -0.75 -8.66 8.69
N ASN A 53 -1.67 -9.62 8.52
CA ASN A 53 -1.98 -10.62 9.55
C ASN A 53 -0.78 -11.51 9.87
N THR A 54 0.04 -11.84 8.88
CA THR A 54 1.26 -12.63 9.07
C THR A 54 2.28 -11.90 9.94
N VAL A 55 2.44 -10.59 9.73
CA VAL A 55 3.52 -9.81 10.36
C VAL A 55 3.06 -9.07 11.62
N ARG A 56 1.75 -8.87 11.80
CA ARG A 56 1.19 -8.04 12.89
C ARG A 56 1.63 -8.49 14.28
N GLY A 57 1.64 -9.80 14.54
CA GLY A 57 2.06 -10.36 15.82
C GLY A 57 3.51 -10.01 16.14
N ASP A 58 4.41 -10.41 15.25
CA ASP A 58 5.86 -10.21 15.37
C ASP A 58 6.23 -8.73 15.42
N LEU A 59 5.60 -7.91 14.58
CA LEU A 59 5.84 -6.47 14.53
C LEU A 59 5.41 -5.80 15.84
N ARG A 60 4.21 -6.12 16.35
CA ARG A 60 3.71 -5.54 17.60
C ARG A 60 4.58 -5.96 18.77
N GLU A 61 5.03 -7.21 18.81
CA GLU A 61 5.95 -7.68 19.84
C GLU A 61 7.30 -6.97 19.75
N THR A 62 7.86 -6.83 18.55
CA THR A 62 9.14 -6.14 18.33
C THR A 62 9.05 -4.67 18.75
N ILE A 63 8.00 -3.96 18.33
CA ILE A 63 7.74 -2.58 18.75
C ILE A 63 7.66 -2.48 20.28
N ARG A 64 6.94 -3.41 20.92
CA ARG A 64 6.82 -3.44 22.39
C ARG A 64 8.17 -3.66 23.08
N ARG A 65 8.99 -4.59 22.58
CA ARG A 65 10.33 -4.86 23.13
C ARG A 65 11.25 -3.67 22.97
N VAL A 66 11.29 -3.06 21.78
CA VAL A 66 12.10 -1.88 21.49
C VAL A 66 11.68 -0.72 22.39
N ARG A 67 10.38 -0.45 22.50
CA ARG A 67 9.86 0.62 23.38
C ARG A 67 10.18 0.39 24.85
N HIS A 68 9.99 -0.83 25.35
CA HIS A 68 10.35 -1.17 26.73
C HIS A 68 11.84 -1.01 27.01
N LYS A 69 12.71 -1.42 26.08
CA LYS A 69 14.18 -1.23 26.22
C LYS A 69 14.60 0.23 26.19
N LEU A 70 13.86 1.06 25.48
CA LEU A 70 14.10 2.50 25.36
C LEU A 70 13.34 3.32 26.40
N GLU A 71 12.63 2.68 27.32
CA GLU A 71 11.77 3.34 28.32
C GLU A 71 10.74 4.30 27.71
N LEU A 72 10.33 4.03 26.47
CA LEU A 72 9.28 4.75 25.75
C LEU A 72 7.93 4.18 26.20
N ASN A 73 7.32 4.83 27.18
CA ASN A 73 6.06 4.42 27.80
C ASN A 73 4.85 4.77 26.92
N ASP A 74 4.96 5.80 26.09
CA ASP A 74 3.93 6.22 25.13
C ASP A 74 4.43 6.22 23.67
N MET A 75 3.50 6.09 22.73
CA MET A 75 3.74 6.23 21.30
C MET A 75 4.15 7.65 20.90
N PHE A 76 3.87 8.61 21.78
CA PHE A 76 4.19 10.03 21.62
C PHE A 76 5.43 10.46 22.39
N ASP A 77 6.07 9.55 23.13
CA ASP A 77 7.28 9.88 23.88
C ASP A 77 8.36 10.35 22.92
N GLN A 78 8.99 11.46 23.29
CA GLN A 78 10.04 12.06 22.49
C GLN A 78 11.24 11.12 22.46
N PHE A 79 11.65 10.77 21.24
CA PHE A 79 12.88 10.06 21.02
C PHE A 79 14.05 11.00 21.33
N THR A 80 14.83 10.69 22.36
CA THR A 80 15.97 11.53 22.78
C THR A 80 17.28 11.07 22.13
N GLU A 81 18.32 11.91 22.21
CA GLU A 81 19.66 11.53 21.74
C GLU A 81 20.22 10.33 22.53
N ASP A 82 19.87 10.21 23.82
CA ASP A 82 20.27 9.07 24.65
C ASP A 82 19.65 7.76 24.13
N ASN A 83 18.39 7.81 23.65
CA ASN A 83 17.76 6.66 22.98
C ASN A 83 18.51 6.29 21.70
N LEU A 84 18.98 7.27 20.91
CA LEU A 84 19.77 7.01 19.70
C LEU A 84 21.07 6.28 20.07
N GLN A 85 21.78 6.80 21.07
CA GLN A 85 23.05 6.25 21.51
C GLN A 85 22.86 4.82 22.03
N HIS A 86 21.82 4.57 22.82
CA HIS A 86 21.48 3.22 23.28
C HIS A 86 21.22 2.25 22.13
N ILE A 87 20.55 2.67 21.05
CA ILE A 87 20.36 1.82 19.86
C ILE A 87 21.68 1.55 19.16
N ILE A 88 22.57 2.55 19.06
CA ILE A 88 23.86 2.39 18.37
C ILE A 88 24.77 1.43 19.14
N GLU A 89 24.77 1.50 20.47
CA GLU A 89 25.62 0.72 21.35
C GLU A 89 25.10 -0.72 21.59
N ASP A 90 23.79 -0.93 21.71
CA ASP A 90 23.20 -2.28 21.84
C ASP A 90 22.93 -2.87 20.45
N ASN A 91 23.83 -3.74 19.99
CA ASN A 91 23.70 -4.46 18.72
C ASN A 91 22.36 -5.22 18.57
N VAL A 92 21.83 -5.80 19.66
CA VAL A 92 20.57 -6.54 19.62
C VAL A 92 19.39 -5.59 19.42
N LEU A 93 19.40 -4.46 20.12
CA LEU A 93 18.39 -3.42 19.95
C LEU A 93 18.46 -2.79 18.56
N ARG A 94 19.65 -2.54 18.04
CA ARG A 94 19.86 -2.06 16.68
C ARG A 94 19.25 -2.99 15.65
N ASP A 95 19.50 -4.29 15.79
CA ASP A 95 18.97 -5.30 14.88
C ASP A 95 17.44 -5.42 14.97
N ASP A 96 16.86 -5.31 16.17
CA ASP A 96 15.41 -5.28 16.36
C ASP A 96 14.78 -4.04 15.69
N VAL A 97 15.37 -2.85 15.85
CA VAL A 97 14.92 -1.60 15.21
C VAL A 97 15.05 -1.69 13.69
N ALA A 98 16.19 -2.14 13.18
CA ALA A 98 16.42 -2.33 11.75
C ALA A 98 15.44 -3.35 11.15
N ARG A 99 15.16 -4.45 11.86
CA ARG A 99 14.19 -5.46 11.43
C ARG A 99 12.77 -4.88 11.37
N MET A 100 12.35 -4.17 12.41
CA MET A 100 11.07 -3.49 12.47
C MET A 100 10.89 -2.49 11.32
N LEU A 101 11.84 -1.57 11.13
CA LEU A 101 11.80 -0.59 10.04
C LEU A 101 11.90 -1.26 8.67
N GLY A 102 12.67 -2.34 8.55
CA GLY A 102 12.76 -3.16 7.34
C GLY A 102 11.40 -3.77 6.95
N PHE A 103 10.60 -4.22 7.91
CA PHE A 103 9.24 -4.69 7.64
C PHE A 103 8.34 -3.57 7.14
N LEU A 104 8.34 -2.42 7.81
CA LEU A 104 7.53 -1.26 7.40
C LEU A 104 7.92 -0.75 6.00
N ASN A 105 9.22 -0.77 5.69
CA ASN A 105 9.73 -0.43 4.36
C ASN A 105 9.30 -1.43 3.28
N LYS A 106 9.20 -2.74 3.60
CA LYS A 106 8.66 -3.74 2.65
C LYS A 106 7.21 -3.45 2.29
N PHE A 107 6.38 -3.03 3.25
CA PHE A 107 5.01 -2.57 2.97
C PHE A 107 5.03 -1.35 2.04
N ALA A 108 5.89 -0.37 2.32
CA ALA A 108 6.02 0.81 1.47
C ALA A 108 6.42 0.49 0.02
N VAL A 109 7.34 -0.47 -0.16
CA VAL A 109 7.71 -0.99 -1.48
C VAL A 109 6.53 -1.70 -2.15
N GLY A 110 5.78 -2.54 -1.42
CA GLY A 110 4.60 -3.20 -1.98
C GLY A 110 3.50 -2.24 -2.41
N ILE A 111 3.29 -1.15 -1.66
CA ILE A 111 2.37 -0.06 -2.05
C ILE A 111 2.88 0.67 -3.29
N LYS A 112 4.18 0.97 -3.37
CA LYS A 112 4.79 1.67 -4.51
C LYS A 112 4.62 0.90 -5.82
N TYR A 113 4.66 -0.42 -5.78
CA TYR A 113 4.49 -1.29 -6.95
C TYR A 113 3.07 -1.84 -7.12
N ASP A 114 2.08 -1.23 -6.45
CA ASP A 114 0.67 -1.59 -6.61
C ASP A 114 0.38 -3.08 -6.28
N VAL A 115 1.15 -3.65 -5.36
CA VAL A 115 0.96 -5.01 -4.81
C VAL A 115 0.00 -4.97 -3.63
N PHE A 116 0.09 -3.92 -2.82
CA PHE A 116 -0.76 -3.71 -1.64
C PHE A 116 -1.72 -2.55 -1.85
N ASN A 117 -2.86 -2.60 -1.17
CA ASN A 117 -3.85 -1.54 -1.16
C ASN A 117 -3.52 -0.52 -0.07
N LEU A 118 -3.34 0.74 -0.48
CA LEU A 118 -2.99 1.86 0.42
C LEU A 118 -4.12 2.26 1.37
N GLU A 119 -5.36 2.32 0.87
CA GLU A 119 -6.54 2.67 1.68
C GLU A 119 -6.74 1.64 2.78
N LEU A 120 -6.69 0.36 2.44
CA LEU A 120 -6.82 -0.71 3.40
C LEU A 120 -5.68 -0.70 4.43
N LEU A 121 -4.44 -0.44 4.00
CA LEU A 121 -3.32 -0.31 4.93
C LEU A 121 -3.52 0.88 5.89
N ASN A 122 -4.01 2.01 5.38
CA ASN A 122 -4.32 3.20 6.18
C ASN A 122 -5.35 2.89 7.26
N ASP A 123 -6.44 2.20 6.90
CA ASP A 123 -7.50 1.82 7.85
C ASP A 123 -7.01 0.81 8.89
N LEU A 124 -6.16 -0.14 8.50
CA LEU A 124 -5.66 -1.17 9.42
C LEU A 124 -4.56 -0.64 10.37
N SER A 125 -3.69 0.25 9.88
CA SER A 125 -2.46 0.60 10.60
C SER A 125 -1.80 1.92 10.18
N GLY A 126 -2.50 2.81 9.48
CA GLY A 126 -1.93 4.07 9.00
C GLY A 126 -1.28 4.90 10.11
N THR A 127 -1.98 5.06 11.24
CA THR A 127 -1.47 5.77 12.42
C THR A 127 -0.20 5.13 12.99
N LEU A 128 -0.13 3.80 13.05
CA LEU A 128 1.07 3.09 13.51
C LEU A 128 2.26 3.40 12.60
N PHE A 129 2.07 3.32 11.28
CA PHE A 129 3.12 3.61 10.31
C PHE A 129 3.62 5.06 10.43
N ILE A 130 2.72 6.03 10.59
CA ILE A 130 3.08 7.43 10.75
C ILE A 130 3.85 7.64 12.05
N GLN A 131 3.32 7.14 13.18
CA GLN A 131 3.93 7.31 14.49
C GLN A 131 5.30 6.64 14.59
N THR A 132 5.44 5.40 14.10
CA THR A 132 6.73 4.71 14.13
C THR A 132 7.77 5.44 13.27
N PHE A 133 7.39 5.99 12.12
CA PHE A 133 8.33 6.78 11.33
C PHE A 133 8.77 8.05 12.06
N SER A 134 7.82 8.80 12.63
CA SER A 134 8.12 10.00 13.40
C SER A 134 8.99 9.71 14.62
N GLN A 135 8.69 8.65 15.36
CA GLN A 135 9.43 8.26 16.57
C GLN A 135 10.86 7.81 16.24
N PHE A 136 11.07 7.03 15.18
CA PHE A 136 12.40 6.52 14.80
C PHE A 136 13.12 7.38 13.74
N LYS A 137 12.60 8.58 13.44
CA LYS A 137 13.21 9.51 12.49
C LYS A 137 14.68 9.81 12.83
N PRO A 138 15.09 10.04 14.09
CA PRO A 138 16.51 10.27 14.42
C PRO A 138 17.42 9.09 14.05
N TYR A 139 16.96 7.85 14.27
CA TYR A 139 17.69 6.66 13.85
C TYR A 139 17.74 6.51 12.33
N ILE A 140 16.63 6.76 11.64
CA ILE A 140 16.58 6.75 10.16
C ILE A 140 17.57 7.77 9.59
N ASP A 141 17.60 8.98 10.14
CA ASP A 141 18.51 10.04 9.70
C ASP A 141 19.98 9.71 10.03
N TRP A 142 20.24 9.02 11.14
CA TRP A 142 21.57 8.50 11.46
C TRP A 142 22.05 7.48 10.42
N VAL A 143 21.24 6.48 10.06
CA VAL A 143 21.58 5.49 9.01
C VAL A 143 21.74 6.16 7.64
N ARG A 144 20.97 7.22 7.37
CA ARG A 144 21.05 7.96 6.10
C ARG A 144 22.33 8.75 5.91
N LYS A 145 23.11 8.98 6.96
CA LYS A 145 24.46 9.54 6.83
C LYS A 145 25.36 8.66 5.95
N ASP A 146 25.12 7.35 5.94
CA ASP A 146 25.85 6.39 5.09
C ASP A 146 25.21 6.25 3.70
N SER A 147 23.88 6.31 3.61
CA SER A 147 23.16 6.30 2.33
C SER A 147 21.77 6.92 2.44
N GLU A 148 21.54 8.00 1.68
CA GLU A 148 20.27 8.74 1.67
C GLU A 148 19.06 7.88 1.27
N VAL A 149 19.29 6.76 0.58
CA VAL A 149 18.22 5.90 0.03
C VAL A 149 17.52 5.08 1.12
N PHE A 150 18.14 4.90 2.29
CA PHE A 150 17.55 4.10 3.37
C PHE A 150 16.18 4.63 3.79
N TYR A 151 15.19 3.74 3.81
CA TYR A 151 13.80 4.03 4.23
C TYR A 151 13.10 5.14 3.44
N MET A 152 13.61 5.54 2.25
CA MET A 152 12.98 6.57 1.41
C MET A 152 11.57 6.18 0.96
N ASP A 153 11.36 4.90 0.63
CA ASP A 153 10.02 4.43 0.24
C ASP A 153 9.07 4.47 1.45
N TYR A 154 9.55 4.13 2.65
CA TYR A 154 8.75 4.26 3.88
C TYR A 154 8.36 5.71 4.18
N GLU A 155 9.27 6.68 4.03
CA GLU A 155 8.97 8.11 4.17
C GLU A 155 7.87 8.56 3.19
N ARG A 156 7.98 8.15 1.91
CA ARG A 156 6.95 8.45 0.90
C ARG A 156 5.61 7.83 1.24
N LEU A 157 5.59 6.61 1.77
CA LEU A 157 4.35 5.99 2.24
C LEU A 157 3.72 6.81 3.38
N VAL A 158 4.53 7.23 4.36
CA VAL A 158 4.06 8.00 5.52
C VAL A 158 3.47 9.34 5.08
N GLU A 159 4.08 10.04 4.13
CA GLU A 159 3.51 11.27 3.60
C GLU A 159 2.17 11.03 2.90
N LYS A 160 2.03 9.95 2.12
CA LYS A 160 0.74 9.56 1.54
C LYS A 160 -0.32 9.31 2.62
N LEU A 161 0.01 8.56 3.66
CA LEU A 161 -0.90 8.25 4.77
C LEU A 161 -1.34 9.53 5.51
N LYS A 162 -0.41 10.46 5.80
CA LYS A 162 -0.74 11.76 6.41
C LYS A 162 -1.70 12.56 5.55
N HIS A 163 -1.48 12.60 4.22
CA HIS A 163 -2.38 13.29 3.31
C HIS A 163 -3.80 12.68 3.32
N MET A 164 -3.91 11.36 3.37
CA MET A 164 -5.20 10.66 3.43
C MET A 164 -5.94 10.93 4.75
N GLN A 165 -5.24 10.91 5.89
CA GLN A 165 -5.85 11.22 7.19
C GLN A 165 -6.38 12.65 7.23
N ARG A 166 -5.58 13.63 6.77
CA ARG A 166 -6.04 15.03 6.69
C ARG A 166 -7.24 15.22 5.78
N ALA A 167 -7.29 14.53 4.64
CA ALA A 167 -8.42 14.61 3.74
C ALA A 167 -9.71 14.07 4.40
N LYS A 168 -9.58 12.96 5.14
CA LYS A 168 -10.69 12.35 5.87
C LYS A 168 -11.22 13.26 7.00
N ASP A 169 -10.33 13.86 7.77
CA ASP A 169 -10.70 14.79 8.85
C ASP A 169 -11.50 15.99 8.30
N LEU A 170 -11.11 16.52 7.14
CA LEU A 170 -11.82 17.64 6.48
C LEU A 170 -13.21 17.25 5.93
N GLU A 171 -13.39 16.00 5.52
CA GLU A 171 -14.71 15.49 5.11
C GLU A 171 -15.63 15.35 6.32
N GLU A 172 -15.12 14.86 7.46
CA GLU A 172 -15.90 14.69 8.69
C GLU A 172 -16.33 16.03 9.31
N ASP A 173 -15.51 17.09 9.23
CA ASP A 173 -15.83 18.44 9.72
C ASP A 173 -16.85 19.20 8.84
N SER A 174 -17.22 18.66 7.67
CA SER A 174 -18.14 19.28 6.71
C SER A 174 -19.61 18.84 6.84
N PHE A 175 -19.91 17.96 7.82
CA PHE A 175 -21.25 17.46 8.16
C PHE A 175 -21.77 17.99 9.49
#